data_AF-A0A4R0RRS6-F1
#
_entry.id   AF-A0A4R0RRS6-F1
#
_cell.length_a   1.000
_cell.length_b   1.000
_cell.length_c   1.000
_cell.angle_alpha   90.00
_cell.angle_beta   90.00
_cell.angle_gamma   90.00
#
_symmetry.space_group_name_H-M   'P 1'
#
loop_
_entity.id
_entity.type
_entity.pdbx_description
1 polymer ?
#
loop_
_entity_poly.entity_id
_entity_poly.type
_entity_poly.pdbx_seq_one_letter_code
_entity_poly.pdbx_strand_id
1 'polypeptide(L)'
;MVPVVGFTYPWIKQKPSIAPPAAKLSARFVSAQRAMSKYTAQRLVRKQIGEGTNRTAARKTEILELDSFRGYLAWMYESSYNHPEMPFHYSLFDKIINNCNPGIPPIHVPGVGEARLVVVDDRPLVSLFNDAPPNHMRDWWPMAQSDDVARKLRRRIRWSGYVLPVLTAMACALMSKIYSSPWSSGGRRFRLQYRSSPITDFGISLGSAKAVAEDRLMFYSMKNKRFAMLPQDPDQHYRLYFTTLKGEEIYFDGGAYTFNLARVVFVDAYIPPNAPHPISPEMAPCHWEEREFRTNKMLDPDSLFHERTRVSVLRSEKLQRVIERSDPQHVADADLAVFFTFMEEFSRKKLDVRDKILFDILLGQHCKNLEGMLEKALYRDWPARPPEDIDLDPYSTSALNDLTWGRDRNI
;
A
#
# COMPACT_ATOMS: atom_id res chain seq x y z
N MET A 1 -37.93 33.52 5.91
CA MET A 1 -37.90 32.98 7.29
C MET A 1 -38.74 31.71 7.33
N VAL A 2 -38.09 30.57 7.50
CA VAL A 2 -38.71 29.23 7.59
C VAL A 2 -38.21 28.63 8.92
N PRO A 3 -39.08 28.03 9.76
CA PRO A 3 -38.69 27.64 11.10
C PRO A 3 -37.93 26.32 11.12
N VAL A 4 -36.91 26.27 11.99
CA VAL A 4 -36.12 25.08 12.33
C VAL A 4 -36.92 24.25 13.33
N VAL A 5 -37.24 23.00 12.97
CA VAL A 5 -37.84 22.01 13.89
C VAL A 5 -36.72 21.16 14.47
N GLY A 6 -36.47 21.31 15.77
CA GLY A 6 -35.53 20.48 16.51
C GLY A 6 -36.16 19.15 16.91
N PHE A 7 -35.49 18.05 16.59
CA PHE A 7 -35.81 16.73 17.12
C PHE A 7 -34.80 16.35 18.20
N THR A 8 -35.28 16.09 19.41
CA THR A 8 -34.54 15.41 20.47
C THR A 8 -35.03 13.96 20.52
N TYR A 9 -34.10 13.00 20.60
CA TYR A 9 -34.43 11.58 20.78
C TYR A 9 -33.97 11.09 22.17
N PRO A 10 -34.80 10.30 22.88
CA PRO A 10 -34.49 9.82 24.21
C PRO A 10 -33.74 8.48 24.21
N TRP A 11 -32.73 8.38 25.08
CA TRP A 11 -32.26 7.22 25.84
C TRP A 11 -32.56 5.80 25.31
N ILE A 12 -31.55 5.15 24.73
CA ILE A 12 -31.50 3.69 24.52
C ILE A 12 -30.85 3.03 25.75
N LYS A 13 -31.60 2.17 26.43
CA LYS A 13 -31.09 1.28 27.50
C LYS A 13 -30.17 0.21 26.91
N GLN A 14 -28.93 0.17 27.36
CA GLN A 14 -27.96 -0.88 27.05
C GLN A 14 -28.41 -2.24 27.64
N LYS A 15 -28.36 -3.31 26.83
CA LYS A 15 -28.39 -4.70 27.30
C LYS A 15 -26.95 -5.22 27.51
N PRO A 16 -26.71 -6.11 28.48
CA PRO A 16 -25.38 -6.66 28.74
C PRO A 16 -24.95 -7.61 27.61
N SER A 17 -23.71 -7.39 27.17
CA SER A 17 -22.99 -8.15 26.14
C SER A 17 -22.59 -9.55 26.65
N ILE A 18 -22.87 -10.58 25.86
CA ILE A 18 -22.35 -11.95 26.03
C ILE A 18 -21.04 -12.02 25.25
N ALA A 19 -19.95 -12.35 25.94
CA ALA A 19 -18.61 -12.46 25.35
C ALA A 19 -18.51 -13.64 24.37
N PRO A 20 -17.95 -13.46 23.16
CA PRO A 20 -17.61 -14.56 22.27
C PRO A 20 -16.24 -15.17 22.63
N PRO A 21 -16.00 -16.46 22.30
CA PRO A 21 -14.79 -17.15 22.70
C PRO A 21 -13.58 -16.73 21.85
N ALA A 22 -12.60 -16.11 22.49
CA ALA A 22 -11.30 -15.77 21.91
C ALA A 22 -10.30 -16.91 22.16
N ALA A 23 -10.01 -17.72 21.13
CA ALA A 23 -8.89 -18.65 21.20
C ALA A 23 -8.43 -19.06 19.79
N LYS A 24 -7.52 -18.26 19.21
CA LYS A 24 -6.45 -18.69 18.25
C LYS A 24 -5.67 -17.50 17.67
N LEU A 25 -6.29 -16.33 17.50
CA LEU A 25 -5.59 -15.11 17.06
C LEU A 25 -4.65 -14.51 18.13
N SER A 26 -4.89 -14.76 19.42
CA SER A 26 -4.08 -14.19 20.51
C SER A 26 -2.65 -14.77 20.59
N ALA A 27 -2.42 -16.01 20.18
CA ALA A 27 -1.10 -16.64 20.33
C ALA A 27 -0.04 -16.05 19.38
N ARG A 28 -0.42 -15.74 18.13
CA ARG A 28 0.48 -15.08 17.16
C ARG A 28 0.72 -13.63 17.53
N PHE A 29 -0.31 -12.92 18.01
CA PHE A 29 -0.20 -11.54 18.49
C PHE A 29 0.74 -11.41 19.70
N VAL A 30 0.64 -12.31 20.67
CA VAL A 30 1.54 -12.35 21.84
C VAL A 30 2.99 -12.62 21.44
N SER A 31 3.24 -13.36 20.35
CA SER A 31 4.60 -13.60 19.84
C SER A 31 5.23 -12.35 19.24
N ALA A 32 4.49 -11.60 18.42
CA ALA A 32 4.96 -10.34 17.83
C ALA A 32 5.19 -9.26 18.92
N GLN A 33 4.29 -9.17 19.90
CA GLN A 33 4.40 -8.23 21.02
C GLN A 33 5.59 -8.55 21.94
N ARG A 34 5.91 -9.84 22.15
CA ARG A 34 7.11 -10.28 22.90
C ARG A 34 8.42 -10.00 22.14
N ALA A 35 8.42 -10.10 20.81
CA ALA A 35 9.58 -9.72 19.99
C ALA A 35 9.89 -8.22 20.11
N MET A 36 8.85 -7.38 20.11
CA MET A 36 8.97 -5.93 20.31
C MET A 36 9.48 -5.56 21.71
N SER A 37 9.00 -6.22 22.77
CA SER A 37 9.44 -5.96 24.15
C SER A 37 10.91 -6.32 24.41
N LYS A 38 11.43 -7.39 23.79
CA LYS A 38 12.87 -7.73 23.87
C LYS A 38 13.76 -6.68 23.18
N TYR A 39 13.27 -6.05 22.13
CA TYR A 39 14.00 -4.98 21.43
C TYR A 39 14.13 -3.72 22.29
N THR A 40 13.11 -3.40 23.09
CA THR A 40 13.16 -2.25 24.02
C THR A 40 14.20 -2.44 25.14
N ALA A 41 14.43 -3.68 25.60
CA ALA A 41 15.39 -3.97 26.67
C ALA A 41 16.86 -3.82 26.23
N GLN A 42 17.19 -4.11 24.96
CA GLN A 42 18.56 -3.93 24.42
C GLN A 42 18.94 -2.44 24.26
N ARG A 43 17.96 -1.54 24.27
CA ARG A 43 18.10 -0.08 24.11
C ARG A 43 18.79 0.61 25.28
N LEU A 44 18.65 0.08 26.50
CA LEU A 44 19.21 0.69 27.70
C LEU A 44 20.73 0.48 27.85
N VAL A 45 21.28 -0.54 27.20
CA VAL A 45 22.71 -0.91 27.35
C VAL A 45 23.62 -0.12 26.40
N ARG A 46 23.13 0.36 25.26
CA ARG A 46 23.96 1.05 24.24
C ARG A 46 24.13 2.56 24.44
N LYS A 47 23.42 3.18 25.39
CA LYS A 47 23.44 4.65 25.57
C LYS A 47 24.57 5.18 26.46
N GLN A 48 25.48 4.33 26.94
CA GLN A 48 26.51 4.72 27.93
C GLN A 48 27.96 4.79 27.41
N ILE A 49 28.23 4.62 26.11
CA ILE A 49 29.62 4.65 25.62
C ILE A 49 29.76 5.60 24.43
N GLY A 50 30.36 6.78 24.67
CA GLY A 50 31.08 7.53 23.66
C GLY A 50 30.74 9.01 23.51
N GLU A 51 31.20 9.86 24.44
CA GLU A 51 31.37 11.29 24.21
C GLU A 51 32.86 11.64 24.30
N GLY A 52 33.41 12.22 23.23
CA GLY A 52 34.75 12.79 23.24
C GLY A 52 35.45 12.73 21.89
N THR A 53 35.17 13.70 21.02
CA THR A 53 36.18 14.44 20.23
C THR A 53 35.51 15.39 19.23
N ASN A 54 35.75 16.70 19.43
CA ASN A 54 35.47 17.77 18.49
C ASN A 54 36.33 17.61 17.22
N ARG A 55 35.84 16.87 16.22
CA ARG A 55 36.29 17.00 14.84
C ARG A 55 35.37 17.98 14.13
N THR A 56 35.98 18.95 13.44
CA THR A 56 35.35 19.80 12.43
C THR A 56 34.27 19.01 11.69
N ALA A 57 33.01 19.35 11.96
CA ALA A 57 31.87 18.50 11.68
C ALA A 57 31.65 18.35 10.18
N ALA A 58 32.34 17.39 9.57
CA ALA A 58 31.99 16.86 8.27
C ALA A 58 30.50 16.51 8.34
N ARG A 59 29.67 17.30 7.64
CA ARG A 59 28.21 17.20 7.70
C ARG A 59 27.83 15.75 7.36
N LYS A 60 27.39 15.02 8.37
CA LYS A 60 27.20 13.57 8.31
C LYS A 60 25.99 13.28 7.43
N THR A 61 26.23 12.66 6.27
CA THR A 61 25.15 12.03 5.51
C THR A 61 24.63 10.86 6.35
N GLU A 62 23.35 10.91 6.72
CA GLU A 62 22.66 9.81 7.37
C GLU A 62 22.21 8.81 6.30
N ILE A 63 22.48 7.54 6.55
CA ILE A 63 22.13 6.45 5.64
C ILE A 63 20.89 5.74 6.17
N LEU A 64 19.93 5.53 5.27
CA LEU A 64 18.70 4.81 5.54
C LEU A 64 18.77 3.46 4.81
N GLU A 65 18.84 2.38 5.58
CA GLU A 65 18.84 1.01 5.03
C GLU A 65 17.49 0.68 4.42
N LEU A 66 17.47 0.36 3.13
CA LEU A 66 16.25 0.13 2.36
C LEU A 66 15.44 -1.07 2.89
N ASP A 67 16.12 -2.11 3.40
CA ASP A 67 15.47 -3.28 4.03
C ASP A 67 14.66 -2.92 5.27
N SER A 68 15.14 -1.97 6.05
CA SER A 68 14.41 -1.43 7.20
C SER A 68 13.34 -0.44 6.72
N PHE A 69 13.70 0.44 5.79
CA PHE A 69 12.85 1.50 5.25
C PHE A 69 11.62 0.98 4.49
N ARG A 70 11.64 -0.25 3.95
CA ARG A 70 10.50 -0.82 3.20
C ARG A 70 9.23 -0.95 4.03
N GLY A 71 9.33 -1.12 5.35
CA GLY A 71 8.16 -1.09 6.23
C GLY A 71 7.46 0.28 6.21
N TYR A 72 8.24 1.36 6.13
CA TYR A 72 7.72 2.71 5.97
C TYR A 72 7.14 2.96 4.57
N LEU A 73 7.75 2.42 3.51
CA LEU A 73 7.18 2.46 2.15
C LEU A 73 5.81 1.75 2.09
N ALA A 74 5.70 0.58 2.72
CA ALA A 74 4.44 -0.15 2.83
C ALA A 74 3.39 0.66 3.62
N TRP A 75 3.80 1.31 4.71
CA TRP A 75 2.93 2.22 5.45
C TRP A 75 2.47 3.42 4.60
N MET A 76 3.34 4.07 3.83
CA MET A 76 2.95 5.18 2.94
C MET A 76 1.93 4.72 1.88
N TYR A 77 2.13 3.53 1.31
CA TYR A 77 1.18 2.94 0.39
C TYR A 77 -0.18 2.73 1.08
N GLU A 78 -0.18 2.10 2.26
CA GLU A 78 -1.39 1.85 3.04
C GLU A 78 -2.09 3.13 3.50
N SER A 79 -1.35 4.14 3.95
CA SER A 79 -1.92 5.42 4.38
C SER A 79 -2.62 6.14 3.24
N SER A 80 -2.17 5.93 1.99
CA SER A 80 -2.82 6.49 0.81
C SER A 80 -4.22 5.92 0.61
N TYR A 81 -4.40 4.61 0.78
CA TYR A 81 -5.71 3.95 0.68
C TYR A 81 -6.61 4.16 1.91
N ASN A 82 -6.09 4.75 2.98
CA ASN A 82 -6.85 5.20 4.15
C ASN A 82 -7.17 6.70 4.10
N HIS A 83 -6.71 7.43 3.08
CA HIS A 83 -6.97 8.86 3.00
C HIS A 83 -8.48 9.12 2.83
N PRO A 84 -9.08 10.11 3.52
CA PRO A 84 -10.52 10.39 3.41
C PRO A 84 -11.01 10.71 1.99
N GLU A 85 -10.14 11.35 1.19
CA GLU A 85 -10.43 11.68 -0.20
C GLU A 85 -10.24 10.50 -1.16
N MET A 86 -9.78 9.34 -0.66
CA MET A 86 -9.62 8.14 -1.47
C MET A 86 -11.01 7.61 -1.87
N PRO A 87 -11.36 7.59 -3.17
CA PRO A 87 -12.65 7.09 -3.60
C PRO A 87 -12.69 5.57 -3.39
N PHE A 88 -13.61 5.15 -2.54
CA PHE A 88 -13.85 3.73 -2.30
C PHE A 88 -14.64 3.12 -3.45
N HIS A 89 -14.29 1.89 -3.81
CA HIS A 89 -15.06 1.10 -4.75
C HIS A 89 -16.47 0.82 -4.19
N TYR A 90 -17.52 0.97 -5.01
CA TYR A 90 -18.92 0.86 -4.57
C TYR A 90 -19.23 -0.46 -3.84
N SER A 91 -18.58 -1.55 -4.24
CA SER A 91 -18.72 -2.85 -3.58
C SER A 91 -18.27 -2.90 -2.12
N LEU A 92 -17.58 -1.88 -1.61
CA LEU A 92 -17.24 -1.77 -0.18
C LEU A 92 -18.40 -1.27 0.68
N PHE A 93 -19.43 -0.70 0.06
CA PHE A 93 -20.57 -0.07 0.72
C PHE A 93 -21.87 -0.85 0.59
N ASP A 94 -21.91 -1.78 -0.36
CA ASP A 94 -23.10 -2.53 -0.71
C ASP A 94 -22.89 -4.03 -0.50
N LYS A 95 -24.00 -4.76 -0.37
CA LYS A 95 -23.99 -6.17 -0.02
C LYS A 95 -23.53 -7.02 -1.20
N ILE A 96 -22.62 -7.98 -0.96
CA ILE A 96 -22.28 -9.03 -1.93
C ILE A 96 -23.31 -10.17 -1.80
N ILE A 97 -24.00 -10.47 -2.89
CA ILE A 97 -25.15 -11.40 -2.89
C ILE A 97 -24.89 -12.75 -3.56
N ASN A 98 -23.71 -12.98 -4.12
CA ASN A 98 -23.31 -14.26 -4.69
C ASN A 98 -22.20 -14.95 -3.88
N ASN A 99 -21.99 -16.23 -4.18
CA ASN A 99 -20.87 -17.00 -3.66
C ASN A 99 -19.61 -16.72 -4.50
N CYS A 100 -18.68 -15.95 -3.96
CA CYS A 100 -17.36 -15.68 -4.55
C CYS A 100 -16.21 -16.14 -3.64
N ASN A 101 -16.43 -17.22 -2.89
CA ASN A 101 -15.41 -17.81 -2.02
C ASN A 101 -14.20 -18.30 -2.82
N PRO A 102 -13.03 -18.46 -2.15
CA PRO A 102 -11.91 -19.18 -2.73
C PRO A 102 -12.35 -20.57 -3.23
N GLY A 103 -11.87 -20.95 -4.43
CA GLY A 103 -12.22 -22.21 -5.07
C GLY A 103 -13.49 -22.20 -5.91
N ILE A 104 -14.29 -21.12 -5.89
CA ILE A 104 -15.35 -20.94 -6.88
C ILE A 104 -14.70 -20.66 -8.25
N PRO A 105 -15.03 -21.44 -9.30
CA PRO A 105 -14.47 -21.24 -10.63
C PRO A 105 -14.74 -19.82 -11.14
N PRO A 106 -13.80 -19.22 -11.88
CA PRO A 106 -14.04 -17.95 -12.55
C PRO A 106 -15.11 -18.14 -13.63
N ILE A 107 -15.75 -17.04 -14.02
CA ILE A 107 -16.70 -17.03 -15.12
C ILE A 107 -16.12 -16.24 -16.30
N HIS A 108 -16.45 -16.68 -17.51
CA HIS A 108 -16.15 -15.94 -18.73
C HIS A 108 -17.35 -15.08 -19.14
N VAL A 109 -17.13 -13.78 -19.30
CA VAL A 109 -18.13 -12.84 -19.82
C VAL A 109 -17.63 -12.26 -21.14
N PRO A 110 -18.36 -12.48 -22.26
CA PRO A 110 -17.96 -11.98 -23.57
C PRO A 110 -17.71 -10.46 -23.55
N GLY A 111 -16.54 -10.04 -24.04
CA GLY A 111 -16.13 -8.63 -24.11
C GLY A 111 -15.61 -8.03 -22.79
N VAL A 112 -15.65 -8.77 -21.67
CA VAL A 112 -15.09 -8.34 -20.38
C VAL A 112 -13.89 -9.18 -19.99
N GLY A 113 -13.97 -10.50 -20.15
CA GLY A 113 -12.89 -11.43 -19.84
C GLY A 113 -13.31 -12.52 -18.85
N GLU A 114 -12.30 -13.16 -18.24
CA GLU A 114 -12.49 -14.25 -17.29
C GLU A 114 -11.99 -13.84 -15.90
N ALA A 115 -12.86 -13.96 -14.89
CA ALA A 115 -12.56 -13.55 -13.52
C ALA A 115 -13.55 -14.14 -12.51
N ARG A 116 -13.21 -14.06 -11.22
CA ARG A 116 -14.15 -14.36 -10.14
C ARG A 116 -15.22 -13.27 -10.05
N LEU A 117 -16.49 -13.67 -10.21
CA LEU A 117 -17.62 -12.74 -10.17
C LEU A 117 -17.97 -12.31 -8.74
N VAL A 118 -18.17 -11.01 -8.54
CA VAL A 118 -18.71 -10.38 -7.34
C VAL A 118 -19.98 -9.62 -7.72
N VAL A 119 -21.13 -10.09 -7.29
CA VAL A 119 -22.44 -9.47 -7.54
C VAL A 119 -22.77 -8.57 -6.37
N VAL A 120 -22.96 -7.28 -6.65
CA VAL A 120 -23.18 -6.24 -5.65
C VAL A 120 -24.62 -5.76 -5.71
N ASP A 121 -25.34 -5.85 -4.59
CA ASP A 121 -26.69 -5.32 -4.45
C ASP A 121 -26.66 -3.83 -4.06
N ASP A 122 -26.38 -2.99 -5.06
CA ASP A 122 -26.31 -1.53 -4.98
C ASP A 122 -27.65 -0.84 -5.34
N ARG A 123 -28.76 -1.59 -5.28
CA ARG A 123 -30.13 -1.07 -5.51
C ARG A 123 -30.67 -0.22 -4.36
N PRO A 124 -30.36 -0.47 -3.07
CA PRO A 124 -30.84 0.39 -1.98
C PRO A 124 -30.42 1.85 -2.18
N LEU A 125 -31.31 2.79 -1.82
CA LEU A 125 -31.06 4.23 -1.95
C LEU A 125 -30.04 4.74 -0.91
N VAL A 126 -29.90 4.03 0.20
CA VAL A 126 -28.99 4.32 1.30
C VAL A 126 -28.08 3.11 1.40
N SER A 127 -26.77 3.29 1.22
CA SER A 127 -25.85 2.17 1.46
C SER A 127 -25.99 1.74 2.91
N LEU A 128 -25.96 0.42 3.11
CA LEU A 128 -26.08 -0.20 4.43
C LEU A 128 -24.98 0.25 5.40
N PHE A 129 -23.89 0.82 4.89
CA PHE A 129 -22.65 1.10 5.62
C PHE A 129 -22.17 2.54 5.46
N ASN A 130 -23.09 3.48 5.19
CA ASN A 130 -22.79 4.90 4.92
C ASN A 130 -21.81 5.56 5.91
N ASP A 131 -21.88 5.19 7.20
CA ASP A 131 -21.10 5.85 8.26
C ASP A 131 -20.10 4.94 8.98
N ALA A 132 -20.18 3.62 8.78
CA ALA A 132 -19.33 2.67 9.47
C ALA A 132 -19.21 1.34 8.72
N PRO A 133 -18.05 0.67 8.77
CA PRO A 133 -17.94 -0.71 8.31
C PRO A 133 -19.00 -1.59 8.99
N PRO A 134 -19.47 -2.66 8.31
CA PRO A 134 -20.38 -3.63 8.92
C PRO A 134 -19.83 -4.14 10.26
N ASN A 135 -20.69 -4.22 11.28
CA ASN A 135 -20.33 -4.80 12.58
C ASN A 135 -19.84 -6.25 12.42
N HIS A 136 -20.44 -6.99 11.50
CA HIS A 136 -20.00 -8.33 11.11
C HIS A 136 -19.74 -8.39 9.61
N MET A 137 -18.57 -8.89 9.19
CA MET A 137 -18.22 -8.96 7.76
C MET A 137 -19.23 -9.79 6.94
N ARG A 138 -19.96 -10.69 7.59
CA ARG A 138 -21.04 -11.47 6.98
C ARG A 138 -22.32 -10.68 6.73
N ASP A 139 -22.51 -9.50 7.32
CA ASP A 139 -23.60 -8.60 6.94
C ASP A 139 -23.36 -8.04 5.55
N TRP A 140 -22.09 -7.71 5.25
CA TRP A 140 -21.62 -7.28 3.95
C TRP A 140 -21.57 -8.42 2.93
N TRP A 141 -21.10 -9.60 3.33
CA TRP A 141 -21.05 -10.78 2.46
C TRP A 141 -21.50 -12.06 3.19
N PRO A 142 -22.82 -12.37 3.22
CA PRO A 142 -23.36 -13.47 4.02
C PRO A 142 -22.89 -14.85 3.60
N MET A 143 -22.60 -15.00 2.30
CA MET A 143 -22.14 -16.26 1.71
C MET A 143 -20.65 -16.52 1.93
N ALA A 144 -19.90 -15.62 2.58
CA ALA A 144 -18.50 -15.86 2.93
C ALA A 144 -18.36 -17.12 3.81
N GLN A 145 -17.38 -17.97 3.48
CA GLN A 145 -17.05 -19.17 4.25
C GLN A 145 -16.58 -18.85 5.67
N SER A 146 -15.97 -17.68 5.87
CA SER A 146 -15.52 -17.18 7.16
C SER A 146 -15.36 -15.66 7.11
N ASP A 147 -15.26 -15.03 8.28
CA ASP A 147 -14.95 -13.60 8.37
C ASP A 147 -13.56 -13.28 7.78
N ASP A 148 -12.58 -14.19 7.91
CA ASP A 148 -11.22 -14.00 7.37
C ASP A 148 -11.25 -13.88 5.84
N VAL A 149 -11.99 -14.77 5.18
CA VAL A 149 -12.21 -14.73 3.71
C VAL A 149 -12.87 -13.42 3.30
N ALA A 150 -13.89 -12.97 4.05
CA ALA A 150 -14.55 -11.70 3.78
C ALA A 150 -13.60 -10.51 3.97
N ARG A 151 -12.82 -10.47 5.07
CA ARG A 151 -11.86 -9.40 5.32
C ARG A 151 -10.78 -9.33 4.24
N LYS A 152 -10.27 -10.48 3.78
CA LYS A 152 -9.29 -10.55 2.68
C LYS A 152 -9.87 -10.02 1.37
N LEU A 153 -11.08 -10.45 0.98
CA LEU A 153 -11.75 -9.92 -0.22
C LEU A 153 -11.93 -8.39 -0.12
N ARG A 154 -12.36 -7.90 1.05
CA ARG A 154 -12.53 -6.46 1.30
C ARG A 154 -11.21 -5.69 1.13
N ARG A 155 -10.10 -6.21 1.68
CA ARG A 155 -8.76 -5.62 1.50
C ARG A 155 -8.33 -5.58 0.04
N ARG A 156 -8.55 -6.68 -0.71
CA ARG A 156 -8.24 -6.75 -2.14
C ARG A 156 -8.99 -5.69 -2.95
N ILE A 157 -10.26 -5.47 -2.63
CA ILE A 157 -11.07 -4.42 -3.25
C ILE A 157 -10.56 -3.03 -2.84
N ARG A 158 -10.24 -2.84 -1.56
CA ARG A 158 -9.77 -1.55 -1.04
C ARG A 158 -8.48 -1.09 -1.69
N TRP A 159 -7.51 -1.97 -1.86
CA TRP A 159 -6.21 -1.65 -2.46
C TRP A 159 -6.24 -1.64 -4.00
N SER A 160 -7.43 -1.66 -4.60
CA SER A 160 -7.58 -1.59 -6.06
C SER A 160 -7.62 -0.14 -6.56
N GLY A 161 -7.12 0.05 -7.79
CA GLY A 161 -7.08 1.34 -8.47
C GLY A 161 -5.98 2.27 -7.98
N TYR A 162 -5.80 3.40 -8.67
CA TYR A 162 -4.95 4.54 -8.25
C TYR A 162 -3.48 4.22 -7.92
N VAL A 163 -2.94 3.10 -8.37
CA VAL A 163 -1.56 2.69 -8.05
C VAL A 163 -0.56 3.71 -8.57
N LEU A 164 -0.76 4.20 -9.81
CA LEU A 164 0.13 5.18 -10.43
C LEU A 164 0.22 6.50 -9.63
N PRO A 165 -0.88 7.21 -9.30
CA PRO A 165 -0.77 8.42 -8.50
C PRO A 165 -0.19 8.17 -7.11
N VAL A 166 -0.52 7.04 -6.45
CA VAL A 166 0.06 6.66 -5.15
C VAL A 166 1.59 6.48 -5.24
N LEU A 167 2.07 5.66 -6.18
CA LEU A 167 3.50 5.40 -6.33
C LEU A 167 4.27 6.66 -6.80
N THR A 168 3.65 7.50 -7.64
CA THR A 168 4.24 8.77 -8.07
C THR A 168 4.38 9.73 -6.90
N ALA A 169 3.34 9.89 -6.08
CA ALA A 169 3.41 10.72 -4.88
C ALA A 169 4.49 10.23 -3.91
N MET A 170 4.58 8.91 -3.67
CA MET A 170 5.65 8.31 -2.87
C MET A 170 7.04 8.61 -3.44
N ALA A 171 7.26 8.37 -4.74
CA ALA A 171 8.56 8.60 -5.38
C ALA A 171 8.97 10.08 -5.35
N CYS A 172 8.04 11.00 -5.63
CA CYS A 172 8.29 12.44 -5.56
C CYS A 172 8.58 12.91 -4.12
N ALA A 173 7.91 12.34 -3.11
CA ALA A 173 8.23 12.62 -1.71
C ALA A 173 9.64 12.15 -1.33
N LEU A 174 10.06 10.96 -1.78
CA LEU A 174 11.45 10.48 -1.60
C LEU A 174 12.45 11.42 -2.27
N MET A 175 12.16 11.87 -3.50
CA MET A 175 13.00 12.83 -4.20
C MET A 175 13.12 14.14 -3.40
N SER A 176 12.00 14.69 -2.94
CA SER A 176 11.95 15.95 -2.19
C SER A 176 12.66 15.91 -0.83
N LYS A 177 12.40 14.89 -0.02
CA LYS A 177 12.85 14.88 1.38
C LYS A 177 14.14 14.10 1.62
N ILE A 178 14.54 13.23 0.69
CA ILE A 178 15.80 12.46 0.81
C ILE A 178 16.85 12.99 -0.16
N TYR A 179 16.49 13.30 -1.40
CA TYR A 179 17.49 13.55 -2.46
C TYR A 179 17.73 15.02 -2.80
N SER A 180 16.72 15.90 -2.71
CA SER A 180 16.84 17.33 -3.06
C SER A 180 17.12 18.26 -1.88
N SER A 181 17.12 17.77 -0.63
CA SER A 181 17.36 18.62 0.55
C SER A 181 18.68 19.39 0.41
N PRO A 182 18.65 20.72 0.33
CA PRO A 182 19.78 21.50 -0.12
C PRO A 182 20.93 21.46 0.88
N TRP A 183 22.15 21.41 0.36
CA TRP A 183 23.38 21.47 1.14
C TRP A 183 23.56 22.81 1.88
N SER A 184 22.85 23.86 1.47
CA SER A 184 23.09 25.25 1.90
C SER A 184 22.49 25.59 3.26
N SER A 185 21.41 24.94 3.72
CA SER A 185 20.73 25.28 4.98
C SER A 185 21.36 24.65 6.23
N GLY A 186 22.48 23.93 6.09
CA GLY A 186 23.11 23.23 7.22
C GLY A 186 22.34 22.00 7.70
N GLY A 187 21.28 21.59 6.99
CA GLY A 187 20.49 20.41 7.29
C GLY A 187 21.26 19.08 7.13
N ARG A 188 20.75 18.03 7.79
CA ARG A 188 21.25 16.65 7.61
C ARG A 188 20.89 16.15 6.22
N ARG A 189 21.83 15.49 5.55
CA ARG A 189 21.61 14.85 4.25
C ARG A 189 21.22 13.40 4.48
N PHE A 190 20.17 12.92 3.83
CA PHE A 190 19.77 11.52 3.89
C PHE A 190 20.06 10.83 2.56
N ARG A 191 20.46 9.55 2.59
CA ARG A 191 20.56 8.72 1.37
C ARG A 191 20.07 7.32 1.66
N LEU A 192 19.31 6.76 0.71
CA LEU A 192 18.93 5.34 0.77
C LEU A 192 20.15 4.49 0.39
N GLN A 193 20.31 3.36 1.08
CA GLN A 193 21.29 2.33 0.78
C GLN A 193 20.59 0.98 0.78
N TYR A 194 20.91 0.11 -0.17
CA TYR A 194 20.54 -1.29 -0.10
C TYR A 194 21.79 -2.09 0.23
N ARG A 195 21.81 -2.71 1.41
CA ARG A 195 22.96 -3.46 1.93
C ARG A 195 24.21 -2.57 1.96
N SER A 196 25.23 -2.90 1.18
CA SER A 196 26.46 -2.09 1.12
C SER A 196 26.46 -1.06 -0.01
N SER A 197 25.40 -0.95 -0.82
CA SER A 197 25.41 -0.18 -2.06
C SER A 197 24.40 0.98 -2.03
N PRO A 198 24.85 2.24 -2.19
CA PRO A 198 23.96 3.39 -2.25
C PRO A 198 22.93 3.28 -3.38
N ILE A 199 21.72 3.81 -3.18
CA ILE A 199 20.73 3.95 -4.24
C ILE A 199 21.08 5.14 -5.13
N THR A 200 21.25 4.87 -6.42
CA THR A 200 21.63 5.84 -7.47
C THR A 200 20.50 6.19 -8.43
N ASP A 201 19.42 5.40 -8.43
CA ASP A 201 18.21 5.71 -9.17
C ASP A 201 16.99 5.10 -8.48
N PHE A 202 15.82 5.70 -8.67
CA PHE A 202 14.54 5.11 -8.36
C PHE A 202 13.44 5.76 -9.20
N GLY A 203 12.35 5.03 -9.38
CA GLY A 203 11.24 5.50 -10.18
C GLY A 203 10.14 4.45 -10.30
N ILE A 204 9.35 4.54 -11.35
CA ILE A 204 8.17 3.69 -11.53
C ILE A 204 8.38 2.82 -12.77
N SER A 205 8.09 1.53 -12.64
CA SER A 205 8.03 0.59 -13.76
C SER A 205 6.59 0.21 -14.06
N LEU A 206 6.25 0.10 -15.35
CA LEU A 206 4.97 -0.32 -15.88
C LEU A 206 5.17 -1.61 -16.67
N GLY A 207 4.33 -2.60 -16.40
CA GLY A 207 4.37 -3.90 -17.04
C GLY A 207 3.04 -4.63 -16.96
N SER A 208 3.08 -5.95 -17.13
CA SER A 208 1.97 -6.84 -16.88
C SER A 208 2.26 -7.75 -15.69
N ALA A 209 1.28 -7.95 -14.81
CA ALA A 209 1.32 -8.95 -13.74
C ALA A 209 0.65 -10.25 -14.21
N LYS A 210 1.24 -11.41 -13.90
CA LYS A 210 0.76 -12.71 -14.36
C LYS A 210 -0.47 -13.18 -13.59
N ALA A 211 -1.66 -12.68 -13.90
CA ALA A 211 -2.89 -13.05 -13.21
C ALA A 211 -3.68 -14.19 -13.83
N VAL A 212 -3.89 -15.28 -13.06
CA VAL A 212 -4.87 -16.31 -13.39
C VAL A 212 -6.30 -15.79 -13.13
N ALA A 213 -7.29 -16.35 -13.83
CA ALA A 213 -8.66 -15.86 -13.76
C ALA A 213 -9.27 -15.99 -12.36
N GLU A 214 -8.89 -16.99 -11.58
CA GLU A 214 -9.30 -17.21 -10.19
C GLU A 214 -8.90 -16.06 -9.26
N ASP A 215 -7.81 -15.38 -9.59
CA ASP A 215 -7.23 -14.29 -8.82
C ASP A 215 -7.63 -12.91 -9.37
N ARG A 216 -8.37 -12.85 -10.46
CA ARG A 216 -8.99 -11.61 -10.95
C ARG A 216 -10.38 -11.43 -10.34
N LEU A 217 -10.80 -10.20 -10.11
CA LEU A 217 -12.15 -9.87 -9.64
C LEU A 217 -12.91 -9.08 -10.72
N MET A 218 -14.14 -9.50 -10.98
CA MET A 218 -15.10 -8.83 -11.84
C MET A 218 -16.37 -8.53 -11.05
N PHE A 219 -16.91 -7.33 -11.19
CA PHE A 219 -18.10 -6.90 -10.47
C PHE A 219 -19.30 -6.82 -11.40
N TYR A 220 -20.46 -7.16 -10.87
CA TYR A 220 -21.75 -6.88 -11.49
C TYR A 220 -22.59 -6.01 -10.58
N SER A 221 -22.94 -4.82 -11.06
CA SER A 221 -23.83 -3.87 -10.37
C SER A 221 -25.29 -4.25 -10.67
N MET A 222 -26.08 -4.53 -9.63
CA MET A 222 -27.51 -4.84 -9.76
C MET A 222 -28.34 -3.62 -10.17
N LYS A 223 -27.93 -2.41 -9.77
CA LYS A 223 -28.53 -1.13 -10.14
C LYS A 223 -28.33 -0.82 -11.62
N ASN A 224 -27.09 -0.87 -12.09
CA ASN A 224 -26.74 -0.50 -13.46
C ASN A 224 -26.87 -1.65 -14.45
N LYS A 225 -26.99 -2.90 -13.96
CA LYS A 225 -27.03 -4.14 -14.75
C LYS A 225 -25.83 -4.27 -15.68
N ARG A 226 -24.64 -3.91 -15.20
CA ARG A 226 -23.40 -3.86 -15.99
C ARG A 226 -22.25 -4.55 -15.26
N PHE A 227 -21.39 -5.18 -16.04
CA PHE A 227 -20.11 -5.69 -15.58
C PHE A 227 -19.07 -4.57 -15.58
N ALA A 228 -18.19 -4.60 -14.58
CA ALA A 228 -16.98 -3.79 -14.52
C ALA A 228 -15.86 -4.63 -13.92
N MET A 229 -14.67 -4.60 -14.53
CA MET A 229 -13.47 -5.13 -13.88
C MET A 229 -13.04 -4.19 -12.74
N LEU A 230 -12.25 -4.71 -11.79
CA LEU A 230 -11.51 -3.81 -10.89
C LEU A 230 -10.78 -2.73 -11.71
N PRO A 231 -10.54 -1.54 -11.14
CA PRO A 231 -9.71 -0.51 -11.74
C PRO A 231 -8.22 -0.89 -11.88
N GLN A 232 -7.85 -2.17 -11.71
CA GLN A 232 -6.52 -2.69 -11.99
C GLN A 232 -6.60 -3.77 -13.08
N ASP A 233 -6.12 -3.37 -14.25
CA ASP A 233 -5.82 -4.24 -15.37
C ASP A 233 -4.47 -4.92 -15.07
N PRO A 234 -4.38 -6.27 -15.04
CA PRO A 234 -3.11 -6.94 -14.85
C PRO A 234 -2.11 -6.57 -15.95
N ASP A 235 -2.55 -6.18 -17.15
CA ASP A 235 -1.67 -5.69 -18.20
C ASP A 235 -1.17 -4.27 -17.95
N GLN A 236 -1.63 -3.56 -16.90
CA GLN A 236 -1.17 -2.23 -16.52
C GLN A 236 -0.79 -2.17 -15.06
N HIS A 237 0.17 -3.01 -14.71
CA HIS A 237 0.68 -3.12 -13.35
C HIS A 237 1.86 -2.17 -13.13
N TYR A 238 1.89 -1.50 -11.98
CA TYR A 238 2.91 -0.51 -11.63
C TYR A 238 3.67 -0.95 -10.38
N ARG A 239 4.99 -0.75 -10.40
CA ARG A 239 5.89 -1.00 -9.25
C ARG A 239 6.82 0.18 -9.03
N LEU A 240 7.29 0.35 -7.80
CA LEU A 240 8.36 1.27 -7.48
C LEU A 240 9.69 0.51 -7.54
N TYR A 241 10.63 0.96 -8.36
CA TYR A 241 11.95 0.33 -8.48
C TYR A 241 13.03 1.20 -7.83
N PHE A 242 14.08 0.55 -7.34
CA PHE A 242 15.31 1.16 -6.85
C PHE A 242 16.50 0.51 -7.54
N THR A 243 17.49 1.31 -7.95
CA THR A 243 18.74 0.82 -8.54
C THR A 243 19.91 1.28 -7.71
N THR A 244 20.74 0.34 -7.30
CA THR A 244 21.97 0.61 -6.55
C THR A 244 23.11 1.04 -7.47
N LEU A 245 24.16 1.64 -6.90
CA LEU A 245 25.40 1.95 -7.62
C LEU A 245 26.04 0.72 -8.30
N LYS A 246 25.84 -0.48 -7.74
CA LYS A 246 26.32 -1.75 -8.31
C LYS A 246 25.40 -2.32 -9.40
N GLY A 247 24.33 -1.63 -9.77
CA GLY A 247 23.34 -2.09 -10.76
C GLY A 247 22.34 -3.12 -10.21
N GLU A 248 22.33 -3.37 -8.90
CA GLU A 248 21.29 -4.21 -8.29
C GLU A 248 19.96 -3.48 -8.29
N GLU A 249 18.88 -4.18 -8.62
CA GLU A 249 17.54 -3.59 -8.61
C GLU A 249 16.64 -4.29 -7.60
N ILE A 250 15.79 -3.50 -6.98
CA ILE A 250 14.86 -3.89 -5.92
C ILE A 250 13.51 -3.29 -6.25
N TYR A 251 12.44 -4.06 -6.06
CA TYR A 251 11.09 -3.61 -6.35
C TYR A 251 10.20 -3.66 -5.12
N PHE A 252 9.41 -2.60 -4.97
CA PHE A 252 8.27 -2.54 -4.08
C PHE A 252 6.99 -2.65 -4.90
N ASP A 253 6.15 -3.62 -4.55
CA ASP A 253 4.88 -3.89 -5.22
C ASP A 253 3.75 -4.04 -4.19
N GLY A 254 3.02 -2.94 -3.96
CA GLY A 254 1.80 -2.95 -3.15
C GLY A 254 0.55 -3.36 -3.94
N GLY A 255 0.58 -3.23 -5.27
CA GLY A 255 -0.57 -3.49 -6.13
C GLY A 255 -0.83 -4.98 -6.32
N ALA A 256 0.19 -5.84 -6.24
CA ALA A 256 0.04 -7.27 -6.51
C ALA A 256 -0.92 -7.98 -5.55
N TYR A 257 -1.17 -7.42 -4.36
CA TYR A 257 -2.14 -7.97 -3.41
C TYR A 257 -3.56 -8.04 -4.01
N THR A 258 -3.94 -7.11 -4.88
CA THR A 258 -5.28 -7.10 -5.50
C THR A 258 -5.52 -8.35 -6.35
N PHE A 259 -4.45 -8.92 -6.88
CA PHE A 259 -4.42 -10.16 -7.63
C PHE A 259 -4.01 -11.37 -6.76
N ASN A 260 -4.31 -11.31 -5.47
CA ASN A 260 -4.12 -12.40 -4.52
C ASN A 260 -2.65 -12.80 -4.25
N LEU A 261 -1.65 -12.02 -4.69
CA LEU A 261 -0.29 -12.12 -4.17
C LEU A 261 -0.25 -11.51 -2.77
N ALA A 262 -0.84 -12.23 -1.81
CA ALA A 262 -1.26 -11.74 -0.52
C ALA A 262 -0.12 -11.55 0.50
N ARG A 263 1.04 -11.06 0.03
CA ARG A 263 2.17 -10.70 0.90
C ARG A 263 1.89 -9.38 1.58
N VAL A 264 2.06 -9.39 2.89
CA VAL A 264 1.86 -8.22 3.75
C VAL A 264 3.05 -8.06 4.68
N VAL A 265 3.26 -6.83 5.13
CA VAL A 265 4.19 -6.52 6.21
C VAL A 265 3.46 -5.83 7.34
N PHE A 266 3.88 -6.11 8.58
CA PHE A 266 3.36 -5.43 9.76
C PHE A 266 4.00 -4.04 9.88
N VAL A 267 3.16 -3.01 9.97
CA VAL A 267 3.61 -1.60 9.85
C VAL A 267 3.55 -0.81 11.15
N ASP A 268 3.11 -1.38 12.26
CA ASP A 268 2.94 -0.68 13.55
C ASP A 268 4.17 0.11 14.01
N ALA A 269 5.37 -0.45 13.81
CA ALA A 269 6.63 0.21 14.20
C ALA A 269 7.02 1.39 13.29
N TYR A 270 6.37 1.54 12.14
CA TYR A 270 6.72 2.49 11.08
C TYR A 270 5.77 3.69 11.01
N ILE A 271 4.71 3.72 11.82
CA ILE A 271 3.69 4.78 11.81
C ILE A 271 4.27 6.06 12.44
N PRO A 272 4.27 7.21 11.74
CA PRO A 272 4.60 8.49 12.34
C PRO A 272 3.63 8.84 13.48
N PRO A 273 4.10 9.37 14.62
CA PRO A 273 3.24 9.74 15.76
C PRO A 273 2.12 10.74 15.44
N ASN A 274 2.31 11.53 14.38
CA ASN A 274 1.37 12.56 13.95
C ASN A 274 0.51 12.11 12.75
N ALA A 275 0.58 10.83 12.36
CA ALA A 275 -0.28 10.32 11.30
C ALA A 275 -1.75 10.48 11.74
N PRO A 276 -2.63 11.06 10.90
CA PRO A 276 -4.03 11.21 11.23
C PRO A 276 -4.66 9.82 11.47
N HIS A 277 -5.03 9.50 12.72
CA HIS A 277 -5.70 8.25 13.06
C HIS A 277 -7.21 8.43 13.02
N PRO A 278 -7.90 7.43 12.44
CA PRO A 278 -8.77 6.62 13.27
C PRO A 278 -8.46 5.12 13.27
N ILE A 279 -7.62 4.62 12.36
CA ILE A 279 -7.32 3.18 12.25
C ILE A 279 -5.81 3.02 12.07
N SER A 280 -5.14 2.37 13.02
CA SER A 280 -3.75 1.94 12.85
C SER A 280 -3.76 0.69 11.98
N PRO A 281 -3.30 0.75 10.71
CA PRO A 281 -3.21 -0.46 9.93
C PRO A 281 -2.17 -1.37 10.58
N GLU A 282 -2.59 -2.53 11.05
CA GLU A 282 -1.67 -3.53 11.61
C GLU A 282 -0.72 -4.06 10.51
N MET A 283 -1.21 -4.11 9.26
CA MET A 283 -0.49 -4.63 8.11
C MET A 283 -0.76 -3.84 6.83
N ALA A 284 0.20 -3.87 5.90
CA ALA A 284 0.13 -3.23 4.60
C ALA A 284 0.59 -4.19 3.49
N PRO A 285 0.04 -4.09 2.26
CA PRO A 285 0.46 -4.93 1.16
C PRO A 285 1.88 -4.55 0.73
N CYS A 286 2.73 -5.57 0.61
CA CYS A 286 4.12 -5.36 0.20
C CYS A 286 4.70 -6.67 -0.34
N HIS A 287 4.79 -6.77 -1.65
CA HIS A 287 5.68 -7.73 -2.30
C HIS A 287 7.02 -7.05 -2.54
N TRP A 288 8.05 -7.54 -1.85
CA TRP A 288 9.42 -7.05 -1.94
C TRP A 288 10.26 -8.02 -2.79
N GLU A 289 10.71 -7.56 -3.95
CA GLU A 289 11.47 -8.39 -4.89
C GLU A 289 12.95 -8.01 -4.86
N GLU A 290 13.78 -8.91 -4.33
CA GLU A 290 15.24 -8.76 -4.24
C GLU A 290 15.95 -9.44 -5.41
N ARG A 291 17.24 -9.10 -5.61
CA ARG A 291 18.09 -9.67 -6.67
C ARG A 291 18.15 -11.20 -6.65
N GLU A 292 18.18 -11.81 -5.47
CA GLU A 292 18.25 -13.26 -5.30
C GLU A 292 17.05 -13.97 -5.93
N PHE A 293 15.87 -13.36 -5.88
CA PHE A 293 14.67 -13.92 -6.50
C PHE A 293 14.77 -13.97 -8.02
N ARG A 294 15.46 -13.00 -8.64
CA ARG A 294 15.62 -12.93 -10.10
C ARG A 294 16.75 -13.80 -10.64
N THR A 295 17.80 -13.99 -9.84
CA THR A 295 18.99 -14.76 -10.26
C THR A 295 18.83 -16.26 -10.04
N ASN A 296 18.05 -16.67 -9.05
CA ASN A 296 17.67 -18.07 -8.87
C ASN A 296 16.59 -18.47 -9.89
N LYS A 297 17.04 -19.00 -11.04
CA LYS A 297 16.23 -19.58 -12.14
C LYS A 297 15.19 -20.67 -11.74
N MET A 298 15.00 -20.97 -10.45
CA MET A 298 13.94 -21.88 -9.98
C MET A 298 12.56 -21.20 -9.91
N LEU A 299 12.50 -19.88 -10.04
CA LEU A 299 11.28 -19.15 -10.40
C LEU A 299 11.48 -18.66 -11.84
N ASP A 300 10.71 -19.25 -12.75
CA ASP A 300 10.77 -19.03 -14.20
C ASP A 300 10.80 -17.52 -14.56
N PRO A 301 11.66 -17.06 -15.50
CA PRO A 301 11.60 -15.73 -16.12
C PRO A 301 10.26 -15.34 -16.78
N ASP A 302 9.30 -16.26 -16.94
CA ASP A 302 7.85 -15.94 -16.98
C ASP A 302 7.30 -15.47 -15.61
N SER A 303 8.18 -14.77 -14.89
CA SER A 303 8.10 -14.34 -13.51
C SER A 303 6.90 -13.41 -13.34
N LEU A 304 6.41 -13.32 -12.12
CA LEU A 304 5.15 -12.68 -11.69
C LEU A 304 4.80 -11.34 -12.35
N PHE A 305 5.80 -10.65 -12.92
CA PHE A 305 5.67 -9.42 -13.66
C PHE A 305 6.58 -9.37 -14.88
N HIS A 306 6.03 -8.93 -16.01
CA HIS A 306 6.76 -8.63 -17.22
C HIS A 306 6.81 -7.11 -17.44
N GLU A 307 7.97 -6.52 -17.17
CA GLU A 307 8.17 -5.09 -17.34
C GLU A 307 8.22 -4.68 -18.82
N ARG A 308 7.49 -3.62 -19.19
CA ARG A 308 7.51 -3.07 -20.56
C ARG A 308 8.22 -1.73 -20.67
N THR A 309 8.09 -0.90 -19.64
CA THR A 309 8.72 0.43 -19.60
C THR A 309 8.95 0.85 -18.16
N ARG A 310 9.90 1.75 -17.95
CA ARG A 310 10.14 2.39 -16.66
C ARG A 310 10.56 3.83 -16.85
N VAL A 311 10.37 4.63 -15.83
CA VAL A 311 10.79 6.02 -15.80
C VAL A 311 11.47 6.33 -14.48
N SER A 312 12.62 7.00 -14.57
CA SER A 312 13.33 7.51 -13.39
C SER A 312 12.67 8.78 -12.90
N VAL A 313 12.25 8.78 -11.63
CA VAL A 313 11.80 10.00 -10.96
C VAL A 313 13.03 10.80 -10.53
N LEU A 314 14.06 10.13 -9.99
CA LEU A 314 15.26 10.78 -9.48
C LEU A 314 16.04 11.54 -10.56
N ARG A 315 16.03 11.10 -11.82
CA ARG A 315 16.78 11.70 -12.94
C ARG A 315 15.93 12.59 -13.84
N SER A 316 14.65 12.79 -13.52
CA SER A 316 13.79 13.66 -14.32
C SER A 316 14.09 15.13 -14.03
N GLU A 317 14.81 15.80 -14.93
CA GLU A 317 15.15 17.23 -14.78
C GLU A 317 13.92 18.12 -14.58
N LYS A 318 12.82 17.82 -15.28
CA LYS A 318 11.56 18.57 -15.14
C LYS A 318 11.03 18.48 -13.71
N LEU A 319 11.02 17.27 -13.13
CA LEU A 319 10.55 17.07 -11.76
C LEU A 319 11.52 17.63 -10.72
N GLN A 320 12.84 17.51 -10.95
CA GLN A 320 13.85 18.10 -10.08
C GLN A 320 13.68 19.62 -9.97
N ARG A 321 13.54 20.32 -11.10
CA ARG A 321 13.34 21.78 -11.11
C ARG A 321 12.09 22.23 -10.36
N VAL A 322 11.00 21.45 -10.47
CA VAL A 322 9.78 21.70 -9.70
C VAL A 322 10.03 21.50 -8.20
N ILE A 323 10.62 20.38 -7.81
CA ILE A 323 10.92 20.08 -6.40
C ILE A 323 11.90 21.08 -5.76
N GLU A 324 12.83 21.64 -6.54
CA GLU A 324 13.78 22.65 -6.05
C GLU A 324 13.13 24.00 -5.75
N ARG A 325 12.08 24.38 -6.48
CA ARG A 325 11.44 25.70 -6.38
C ARG A 325 10.16 25.71 -5.55
N SER A 326 9.47 24.58 -5.45
CA SER A 326 8.14 24.51 -4.85
C SER A 326 8.21 23.99 -3.43
N ASP A 327 7.40 24.56 -2.54
CA ASP A 327 7.07 23.93 -1.27
C ASP A 327 6.21 22.69 -1.57
N PRO A 328 6.63 21.47 -1.21
CA PRO A 328 5.84 20.26 -1.45
C PRO A 328 4.48 20.26 -0.74
N GLN A 329 4.26 21.14 0.25
CA GLN A 329 2.96 21.31 0.91
C GLN A 329 2.03 22.26 0.14
N HIS A 330 2.57 23.08 -0.76
CA HIS A 330 1.85 24.11 -1.51
C HIS A 330 2.39 24.19 -2.95
N VAL A 331 2.13 23.14 -3.74
CA VAL A 331 2.58 23.08 -5.13
C VAL A 331 1.64 23.91 -5.99
N ALA A 332 2.18 24.86 -6.76
CA ALA A 332 1.37 25.68 -7.65
C ALA A 332 0.76 24.85 -8.80
N ASP A 333 -0.40 25.24 -9.33
CA ASP A 333 -1.07 24.53 -10.44
C ASP A 333 -0.17 24.30 -11.65
N ALA A 334 0.68 25.29 -11.97
CA ALA A 334 1.65 25.18 -13.07
C ALA A 334 2.73 24.12 -12.81
N ASP A 335 3.10 23.89 -11.56
CA ASP A 335 4.01 22.84 -11.13
C ASP A 335 3.32 21.47 -11.14
N LEU A 336 2.08 21.41 -10.65
CA LEU A 336 1.24 20.20 -10.70
C LEU A 336 1.06 19.68 -12.14
N ALA A 337 0.90 20.59 -13.11
CA ALA A 337 0.81 20.23 -14.52
C ALA A 337 2.03 19.44 -15.04
N VAL A 338 3.23 19.67 -14.49
CA VAL A 338 4.44 18.91 -14.84
C VAL A 338 4.34 17.46 -14.35
N PHE A 339 3.87 17.25 -13.12
CA PHE A 339 3.64 15.90 -12.58
C PHE A 339 2.54 15.16 -13.33
N PHE A 340 1.45 15.84 -13.69
CA PHE A 340 0.37 15.25 -14.48
C PHE A 340 0.85 14.84 -15.86
N THR A 341 1.60 15.72 -16.54
CA THR A 341 2.19 15.41 -17.85
C THR A 341 3.13 14.21 -17.76
N PHE A 342 3.97 14.16 -16.73
CA PHE A 342 4.86 13.02 -16.47
C PHE A 342 4.09 11.70 -16.35
N MET A 343 3.02 11.66 -15.54
CA MET A 343 2.20 10.46 -15.35
C MET A 343 1.42 10.07 -16.63
N GLU A 344 0.89 11.04 -17.37
CA GLU A 344 0.14 10.81 -18.61
C GLU A 344 1.06 10.29 -19.73
N GLU A 345 2.25 10.87 -19.89
CA GLU A 345 3.27 10.41 -20.83
C GLU A 345 3.74 8.98 -20.49
N PHE A 346 4.01 8.71 -19.21
CA PHE A 346 4.48 7.41 -18.75
C PHE A 346 3.42 6.30 -18.91
N SER A 347 2.18 6.57 -18.50
CA SER A 347 1.08 5.62 -18.60
C SER A 347 0.49 5.48 -19.99
N ARG A 348 0.79 6.44 -20.89
CA ARG A 348 0.16 6.61 -22.21
C ARG A 348 -1.37 6.75 -22.12
N LYS A 349 -1.85 7.29 -20.99
CA LYS A 349 -3.27 7.53 -20.71
C LYS A 349 -3.46 8.93 -20.18
N LYS A 350 -4.61 9.53 -20.45
CA LYS A 350 -5.02 10.75 -19.75
C LYS A 350 -5.41 10.39 -18.33
N LEU A 351 -4.94 11.15 -17.36
CA LEU A 351 -5.36 11.02 -15.98
C LEU A 351 -6.77 11.59 -15.85
N ASP A 352 -7.60 10.91 -15.08
CA ASP A 352 -8.90 11.47 -14.73
C ASP A 352 -8.74 12.59 -13.68
N VAL A 353 -9.81 13.35 -13.43
CA VAL A 353 -9.78 14.46 -12.46
C VAL A 353 -9.46 13.95 -11.05
N ARG A 354 -9.88 12.72 -10.71
CA ARG A 354 -9.67 12.13 -9.38
C ARG A 354 -8.21 11.72 -9.19
N ASP A 355 -7.57 11.13 -10.20
CA ASP A 355 -6.15 10.78 -10.18
C ASP A 355 -5.29 12.01 -9.88
N LYS A 356 -5.64 13.15 -10.50
CA LYS A 356 -4.93 14.44 -10.33
C LYS A 356 -5.09 14.98 -8.91
N ILE A 357 -6.32 15.01 -8.40
CA ILE A 357 -6.62 15.45 -7.02
C ILE A 357 -5.92 14.54 -6.00
N LEU A 358 -6.01 13.22 -6.19
CA LEU A 358 -5.37 12.26 -5.28
C LEU A 358 -3.86 12.40 -5.27
N PHE A 359 -3.23 12.53 -6.43
CA PHE A 359 -1.78 12.74 -6.51
C PHE A 359 -1.35 13.97 -5.70
N ASP A 360 -2.00 15.11 -5.88
CA ASP A 360 -1.67 16.38 -5.22
C ASP A 360 -1.73 16.22 -3.68
N ILE A 361 -2.87 15.72 -3.19
CA ILE A 361 -3.08 15.50 -1.75
C ILE A 361 -2.05 14.53 -1.17
N LEU A 362 -1.84 13.40 -1.84
CA LEU A 362 -0.92 12.36 -1.37
C LEU A 362 0.53 12.85 -1.39
N LEU A 363 0.92 13.68 -2.36
CA LEU A 363 2.27 14.25 -2.44
C LEU A 363 2.55 15.12 -1.20
N GLY A 364 1.65 16.04 -0.87
CA GLY A 364 1.77 16.89 0.32
C GLY A 364 1.80 16.07 1.61
N GLN A 365 0.91 15.09 1.74
CA GLN A 365 0.85 14.21 2.91
C GLN A 365 2.15 13.40 3.08
N HIS A 366 2.65 12.78 2.01
CA HIS A 366 3.87 11.96 2.04
C HIS A 366 5.11 12.79 2.34
N CYS A 367 5.22 13.98 1.76
CA CYS A 367 6.29 14.92 2.07
C CYS A 367 6.30 15.32 3.55
N LYS A 368 5.14 15.68 4.10
CA LYS A 368 4.99 16.07 5.51
C LYS A 368 5.32 14.92 6.46
N ASN A 369 4.84 13.72 6.16
CA ASN A 369 5.10 12.54 6.99
C ASN A 369 6.59 12.17 6.97
N LEU A 370 7.21 12.18 5.79
CA LEU A 370 8.61 11.85 5.62
C LEU A 370 9.51 12.89 6.32
N GLU A 371 9.19 14.18 6.21
CA GLU A 371 9.87 15.25 6.95
C GLU A 371 9.80 15.03 8.46
N GLY A 372 8.60 14.85 9.03
CA GLY A 372 8.44 14.61 10.46
C GLY A 372 9.13 13.33 10.95
N MET A 373 9.19 12.29 10.11
CA MET A 373 9.92 11.05 10.39
C MET A 373 11.44 11.29 10.45
N LEU A 374 11.99 12.05 9.50
CA LEU A 374 13.42 12.37 9.42
C LEU A 374 13.87 13.30 10.56
N GLU A 375 13.09 14.34 10.86
CA GLU A 375 13.36 15.30 11.94
C GLU A 375 13.40 14.62 13.32
N LYS A 376 12.42 13.75 13.58
CA LYS A 376 12.34 12.98 14.83
C LYS A 376 13.25 11.75 14.84
N ALA A 377 13.94 11.48 13.73
CA ALA A 377 14.80 10.33 13.51
C ALA A 377 14.15 8.98 13.90
N LEU A 378 12.85 8.82 13.59
CA LEU A 378 12.08 7.62 13.96
C LEU A 378 12.66 6.36 13.34
N TYR A 379 13.28 6.50 12.16
CA TYR A 379 13.92 5.41 11.43
C TYR A 379 15.01 4.68 12.21
N ARG A 380 15.58 5.30 13.26
CA ARG A 380 16.64 4.69 14.06
C ARG A 380 16.12 3.58 14.98
N ASP A 381 14.85 3.62 15.32
CA ASP A 381 14.20 2.65 16.21
C ASP A 381 13.47 1.54 15.41
N TRP A 382 13.44 1.61 14.08
CA TRP A 382 12.77 0.62 13.26
C TRP A 382 13.46 -0.75 13.29
N PRO A 383 12.70 -1.85 13.15
CA PRO A 383 13.26 -3.16 12.89
C PRO A 383 14.14 -3.14 11.63
N ALA A 384 15.24 -3.89 11.64
CA ALA A 384 16.12 -4.03 10.48
C ALA A 384 15.39 -4.63 9.27
N ARG A 385 14.38 -5.46 9.53
CA ARG A 385 13.42 -5.97 8.54
C ARG A 385 12.03 -5.94 9.16
N PRO A 386 11.01 -5.41 8.45
CA PRO A 386 9.64 -5.49 8.92
C PRO A 386 9.22 -6.97 9.01
N PRO A 387 8.42 -7.36 10.03
CA PRO A 387 7.81 -8.68 10.06
C PRO A 387 6.89 -8.85 8.84
N GLU A 388 6.96 -10.00 8.18
CA GLU A 388 6.19 -10.33 6.98
C GLU A 388 5.21 -11.47 7.29
N ASP A 389 4.08 -11.49 6.59
CA ASP A 389 3.15 -12.62 6.59
C ASP A 389 2.55 -12.82 5.19
N ILE A 390 1.92 -13.98 5.00
CA ILE A 390 1.08 -14.26 3.84
C ILE A 390 -0.36 -14.36 4.34
N ASP A 391 -1.20 -13.45 3.88
CA ASP A 391 -2.64 -13.43 4.20
C ASP A 391 -3.38 -14.50 3.38
N LEU A 392 -3.18 -15.76 3.79
CA LEU A 392 -3.74 -16.96 3.15
C LEU A 392 -5.25 -17.09 3.41
N ASP A 393 -5.94 -17.70 2.46
CA ASP A 393 -7.31 -18.15 2.70
C ASP A 393 -7.30 -19.34 3.68
N PRO A 394 -8.24 -19.43 4.64
CA PRO A 394 -8.21 -20.41 5.74
C PRO A 394 -8.27 -21.89 5.33
N TYR A 395 -8.48 -22.19 4.04
CA TYR A 395 -8.52 -23.55 3.48
C TYR A 395 -7.42 -23.82 2.44
N SER A 396 -6.49 -22.88 2.24
CA SER A 396 -5.31 -23.11 1.40
C SER A 396 -4.35 -24.02 2.18
N THR A 397 -4.25 -25.28 1.77
CA THR A 397 -3.52 -26.32 2.50
C THR A 397 -2.01 -26.30 2.27
N SER A 398 -1.45 -25.34 1.52
CA SER A 398 -0.02 -25.30 1.24
C SER A 398 0.59 -23.90 1.23
N ALA A 399 1.10 -23.44 2.38
CA ALA A 399 1.83 -22.16 2.48
C ALA A 399 3.02 -22.01 1.51
N LEU A 400 3.57 -23.12 0.99
CA LEU A 400 4.67 -23.13 0.01
C LEU A 400 4.24 -23.33 -1.46
N ASN A 401 3.11 -24.00 -1.73
CA ASN A 401 2.58 -24.14 -3.10
C ASN A 401 1.49 -23.11 -3.42
N ASP A 402 1.05 -22.30 -2.44
CA ASP A 402 0.04 -21.23 -2.57
C ASP A 402 0.64 -19.82 -2.62
N LEU A 403 1.97 -19.67 -2.81
CA LEU A 403 2.54 -18.42 -3.33
C LEU A 403 2.17 -18.25 -4.81
N THR A 404 0.90 -18.46 -5.19
CA THR A 404 0.57 -18.55 -6.60
C THR A 404 0.49 -17.17 -7.21
N TRP A 405 1.40 -16.93 -8.14
CA TRP A 405 0.93 -16.85 -9.52
C TRP A 405 1.42 -18.09 -10.29
N GLY A 406 0.49 -18.83 -10.88
CA GLY A 406 0.76 -20.05 -11.62
C GLY A 406 0.72 -21.30 -10.72
N ARG A 407 -0.48 -21.87 -10.55
CA ARG A 407 -0.56 -23.29 -10.20
C ARG A 407 -0.05 -24.10 -11.38
N ASP A 408 1.22 -24.47 -11.39
CA ASP A 408 1.67 -25.62 -12.18
C ASP A 408 1.17 -26.89 -11.48
N ARG A 409 -0.10 -27.21 -11.72
CA ARG A 409 -0.57 -28.58 -11.58
C ARG A 409 -0.29 -29.23 -12.92
N ASN A 410 0.73 -30.08 -12.98
CA ASN A 410 0.90 -31.05 -14.05
C ASN A 410 -0.47 -31.68 -14.38
N ILE A 411 -1.02 -31.25 -15.50
CA ILE A 411 -1.90 -32.01 -16.40
C ILE A 411 -1.07 -32.22 -17.65
#